data_AF-A0A5E8EP37-F1
#
_entry.id   AF-A0A5E8EP37-F1
#
_cell.length_a   1.000
_cell.length_b   1.000
_cell.length_c   1.000
_cell.angle_alpha   90.00
_cell.angle_beta   90.00
_cell.angle_gamma   90.00
#
_symmetry.space_group_name_H-M   'P 1'
#
loop_
_entity.id
_entity.type
_entity.pdbx_description
1 polymer ?
#
loop_
_entity_poly.entity_id
_entity_poly.type
_entity_poly.pdbx_seq_one_letter_code
_entity_poly.pdbx_strand_id
1 'polypeptide(L)'
;MTDPVFFAPSRRYTAGEVANLTGASLLDAAQAEIAIEGLAPANEGGDGALVFVDGKRNFALMQSLRAAAVLCPADVASKAPPGVAVLMHPRPQQAFAMVGRLLFPHAATPGPMTGETGISAHAFVDPSAHIEDGAIVEAGAVIGPGVSIGSGTVIAPHAVVGRSCQIGRDGFIGPGASIQYALVGNRVIIHGGARIGQDGFGFVGGAKGPERVPQIGRVIIQDDVEIGSNSTVDRGAMSDTIIGQGTKIDNLVQIAHNVRIGRNCIIAGLSGISGSVVVGDNVTMGGGVGLADHLTIGPGAKLAARSGFMNNVPAGEIWGGYPAQPMAEAMREIAMLRKMARTRKQGDGNG
;
A
#
# COMPACT_ATOMS: atom_id res chain seq x y z
N MET A 1 -11.58 -12.74 28.85
CA MET A 1 -10.33 -12.16 28.34
C MET A 1 -9.50 -13.32 27.80
N THR A 2 -9.83 -13.81 26.60
CA THR A 2 -9.24 -15.01 25.98
C THR A 2 -9.46 -14.90 24.47
N ASP A 3 -8.79 -13.93 23.86
CA ASP A 3 -8.75 -13.72 22.40
C ASP A 3 -7.29 -13.40 22.07
N PRO A 4 -6.65 -14.00 21.05
CA PRO A 4 -5.25 -13.72 20.77
C PRO A 4 -5.03 -12.23 20.53
N VAL A 5 -4.13 -11.64 21.32
CA VAL A 5 -3.64 -10.27 21.13
C VAL A 5 -2.47 -10.32 20.16
N PHE A 6 -2.74 -10.07 18.87
CA PHE A 6 -1.69 -9.99 17.83
C PHE A 6 -0.81 -8.74 17.97
N PHE A 7 -1.38 -7.64 18.45
CA PHE A 7 -0.68 -6.38 18.65
C PHE A 7 -0.93 -5.86 20.06
N ALA A 8 0.12 -5.82 20.87
CA ALA A 8 0.06 -5.18 22.17
C ALA A 8 0.13 -3.64 21.99
N PRO A 9 -0.75 -2.87 22.65
CA PRO A 9 -0.60 -1.43 22.71
C PRO A 9 0.75 -1.02 23.31
N SER A 10 1.39 0.00 22.74
CA SER A 10 2.67 0.52 23.24
C SER A 10 2.54 1.09 24.65
N ARG A 11 1.45 1.82 24.90
CA ARG A 11 0.98 2.32 26.19
C ARG A 11 -0.46 2.80 26.07
N ARG A 12 -1.06 3.17 27.20
CA ARG A 12 -2.34 3.90 27.22
C ARG A 12 -2.09 5.38 26.95
N TYR A 13 -2.99 6.01 26.20
CA TYR A 13 -3.02 7.46 26.00
C TYR A 13 -4.27 8.04 26.64
N THR A 14 -4.23 9.30 27.08
CA THR A 14 -5.44 10.03 27.46
C THR A 14 -6.01 10.83 26.29
N ALA A 15 -7.29 11.23 26.37
CA ALA A 15 -7.88 12.12 25.38
C ALA A 15 -7.09 13.43 25.23
N GLY A 16 -6.60 14.01 26.33
CA GLY A 16 -5.75 15.20 26.30
C GLY A 16 -4.42 14.98 25.59
N GLU A 17 -3.77 13.84 25.83
CA GLU A 17 -2.55 13.47 25.08
C GLU A 17 -2.81 13.30 23.60
N VAL A 18 -3.92 12.63 23.21
CA VAL A 18 -4.30 12.49 21.80
C VAL A 18 -4.57 13.86 21.17
N ALA A 19 -5.23 14.76 21.89
CA ALA A 19 -5.47 16.13 21.42
C ALA A 19 -4.14 16.83 21.10
N ASN A 20 -3.19 16.78 22.03
CA ASN A 20 -1.86 17.37 21.87
C ASN A 20 -1.06 16.75 20.72
N LEU A 21 -1.05 15.41 20.62
CA LEU A 21 -0.30 14.68 19.59
C LEU A 21 -0.85 14.94 18.18
N THR A 22 -2.16 15.07 18.05
CA THR A 22 -2.83 15.23 16.75
C THR A 22 -3.07 16.70 16.37
N GLY A 23 -2.92 17.63 17.32
CA GLY A 23 -3.34 19.02 17.15
C GLY A 23 -4.86 19.20 17.15
N ALA A 24 -5.61 18.22 17.67
CA ALA A 24 -7.05 18.32 17.82
C ALA A 24 -7.42 19.19 19.03
N SER A 25 -8.54 19.89 18.95
CA SER A 25 -9.10 20.64 20.07
C SER A 25 -10.10 19.79 20.84
N LEU A 26 -9.83 19.55 22.12
CA LEU A 26 -10.77 18.87 23.00
C LEU A 26 -11.95 19.81 23.34
N LEU A 27 -13.18 19.35 23.14
CA LEU A 27 -14.39 20.15 23.34
C LEU A 27 -14.63 20.51 24.82
N ASP A 28 -14.39 19.54 25.72
CA ASP A 28 -14.52 19.70 27.16
C ASP A 28 -13.22 19.27 27.85
N ALA A 29 -12.50 20.22 28.45
CA ALA A 29 -11.25 19.98 29.14
C ALA A 29 -11.39 19.02 30.33
N ALA A 30 -12.58 18.89 30.93
CA ALA A 30 -12.82 17.94 32.01
C ALA A 30 -12.68 16.48 31.56
N GLN A 31 -12.75 16.21 30.25
CA GLN A 31 -12.61 14.89 29.66
C GLN A 31 -11.16 14.52 29.30
N ALA A 32 -10.19 15.39 29.60
CA ALA A 32 -8.79 15.21 29.18
C ALA A 32 -8.15 13.92 29.73
N GLU A 33 -8.57 13.47 30.91
CA GLU A 33 -8.03 12.28 31.59
C GLU A 33 -8.70 10.96 31.18
N ILE A 34 -9.69 10.99 30.27
CA ILE A 34 -10.32 9.76 29.77
C ILE A 34 -9.27 8.91 29.04
N ALA A 35 -9.09 7.68 29.51
CA ALA A 35 -8.13 6.74 28.96
C ALA A 35 -8.61 6.13 27.64
N ILE A 36 -7.68 6.01 26.69
CA ILE A 36 -7.83 5.35 25.40
C ILE A 36 -7.00 4.07 25.44
N GLU A 37 -7.69 2.93 25.39
CA GLU A 37 -7.10 1.60 25.50
C GLU A 37 -6.99 0.89 24.15
N GLY A 38 -7.75 1.33 23.15
CA GLY A 38 -7.78 0.71 21.84
C GLY A 38 -8.38 1.61 20.76
N LEU A 39 -8.49 1.05 19.56
CA LEU A 39 -9.14 1.67 18.41
C LEU A 39 -10.33 0.81 18.00
N ALA A 40 -11.39 1.43 17.51
CA ALA A 40 -12.52 0.71 16.95
C ALA A 40 -13.14 1.44 15.74
N PRO A 41 -13.82 0.71 14.84
CA PRO A 41 -14.77 1.30 13.91
C PRO A 41 -15.88 2.04 14.66
N ALA A 42 -16.36 3.17 14.14
CA ALA A 42 -17.37 3.99 14.81
C ALA A 42 -18.73 3.28 15.01
N ASN A 43 -19.07 2.29 14.18
CA ASN A 43 -20.29 1.49 14.29
C ASN A 43 -20.20 0.36 15.33
N GLU A 44 -18.99 -0.02 15.74
CA GLU A 44 -18.76 -1.07 16.76
C GLU A 44 -18.44 -0.45 18.11
N GLY A 45 -17.50 0.51 18.12
CA GLY A 45 -17.14 1.27 19.31
C GLY A 45 -16.52 0.43 20.43
N GLY A 46 -16.69 0.89 21.66
CA GLY A 46 -16.23 0.25 22.90
C GLY A 46 -15.86 1.28 23.98
N ASP A 47 -16.05 0.94 25.26
CA ASP A 47 -15.92 1.91 26.37
C ASP A 47 -14.51 2.49 26.53
N GLY A 48 -13.47 1.79 26.03
CA GLY A 48 -12.07 2.24 26.01
C GLY A 48 -11.56 2.64 24.63
N ALA A 49 -12.43 2.66 23.60
CA ALA A 49 -12.00 2.85 22.22
C ALA A 49 -11.93 4.32 21.83
N LEU A 50 -10.87 4.69 21.10
CA LEU A 50 -10.89 5.84 20.20
C LEU A 50 -11.53 5.42 18.89
N VAL A 51 -12.39 6.28 18.36
CA VAL A 51 -13.00 6.14 17.04
C VAL A 51 -12.86 7.45 16.26
N PHE A 52 -13.20 7.45 14.98
CA PHE A 52 -13.37 8.68 14.23
C PHE A 52 -14.69 8.69 13.47
N VAL A 53 -15.27 9.88 13.31
CA VAL A 53 -16.43 10.12 12.46
C VAL A 53 -16.05 11.22 11.47
N ASP A 54 -16.04 10.88 10.18
CA ASP A 54 -15.73 11.82 9.11
C ASP A 54 -16.62 11.56 7.89
N GLY A 55 -16.88 12.62 7.12
CA GLY A 55 -17.75 12.61 5.94
C GLY A 55 -19.24 12.57 6.28
N LYS A 56 -20.02 13.37 5.55
CA LYS A 56 -21.47 13.57 5.78
C LYS A 56 -22.28 12.27 5.86
N ARG A 57 -21.86 11.21 5.16
CA ARG A 57 -22.53 9.90 5.17
C ARG A 57 -22.46 9.19 6.52
N ASN A 58 -21.43 9.47 7.32
CA ASN A 58 -21.19 8.80 8.59
C ASN A 58 -21.65 9.63 9.80
N PHE A 59 -22.09 10.88 9.59
CA PHE A 59 -22.50 11.79 10.67
C PHE A 59 -23.67 11.26 11.50
N ALA A 60 -24.51 10.39 10.92
CA ALA A 60 -25.58 9.72 11.65
C ALA A 60 -25.06 8.79 12.76
N LEU A 61 -23.84 8.26 12.64
CA LEU A 61 -23.23 7.38 13.64
C LEU A 61 -22.87 8.11 14.93
N MET A 62 -22.71 9.44 14.87
CA MET A 62 -22.25 10.23 16.01
C MET A 62 -23.20 10.11 17.21
N GLN A 63 -24.52 10.12 16.98
CA GLN A 63 -25.51 10.10 18.07
C GLN A 63 -25.63 8.75 18.79
N SER A 64 -25.29 7.65 18.12
CA SER A 64 -25.36 6.29 18.66
C SER A 64 -23.98 5.75 19.06
N LEU A 65 -22.98 6.62 19.16
CA LEU A 65 -21.60 6.23 19.36
C LEU A 65 -21.36 5.70 20.79
N ARG A 66 -20.66 4.58 20.91
CA ARG A 66 -20.11 4.08 22.17
C ARG A 66 -18.59 4.14 22.09
N ALA A 67 -17.95 5.09 22.74
CA ALA A 67 -16.49 5.27 22.66
C ALA A 67 -15.97 5.99 23.92
N ALA A 68 -14.69 5.80 24.23
CA ALA A 68 -13.99 6.66 25.18
C ALA A 68 -13.80 8.07 24.58
N ALA A 69 -13.39 8.12 23.32
CA ALA A 69 -13.10 9.36 22.61
C ALA A 69 -13.45 9.26 21.12
N VAL A 70 -13.77 10.39 20.50
CA VAL A 70 -14.05 10.51 19.07
C VAL A 70 -13.25 11.65 18.44
N LEU A 71 -12.57 11.35 17.33
CA LEU A 71 -12.04 12.35 16.42
C LEU A 71 -13.12 12.71 15.39
N CYS A 72 -13.47 13.99 15.26
CA CYS A 72 -14.47 14.45 14.28
C CYS A 72 -14.24 15.89 13.82
N PRO A 73 -14.87 16.35 12.73
CA PRO A 73 -14.91 17.77 12.41
C PRO A 73 -15.86 18.52 13.37
N ALA A 74 -15.73 19.84 13.43
CA ALA A 74 -16.48 20.68 14.37
C ALA A 74 -18.00 20.68 14.13
N ASP A 75 -18.45 20.37 12.91
CA ASP A 75 -19.86 20.39 12.50
C ASP A 75 -20.73 19.29 13.14
N VAL A 76 -20.10 18.23 13.65
CA VAL A 76 -20.78 17.13 14.35
C VAL A 76 -20.38 16.98 15.80
N ALA A 77 -19.43 17.77 16.28
CA ALA A 77 -18.89 17.68 17.64
C ALA A 77 -19.99 17.75 18.73
N SER A 78 -20.97 18.64 18.56
CA SER A 78 -22.08 18.83 19.52
C SER A 78 -23.10 17.69 19.53
N LYS A 79 -23.01 16.72 18.62
CA LYS A 79 -23.92 15.57 18.51
C LYS A 79 -23.40 14.33 19.22
N ALA A 80 -22.21 14.40 19.83
CA ALA A 80 -21.66 13.29 20.61
C ALA A 80 -22.54 12.98 21.84
N PRO A 81 -22.66 11.71 22.24
CA PRO A 81 -23.32 11.35 23.48
C PRO A 81 -22.57 11.89 24.70
N PRO A 82 -23.26 12.13 25.82
CA PRO A 82 -22.61 12.49 27.08
C PRO A 82 -21.56 11.45 27.48
N GLY A 83 -20.43 11.92 28.03
CA GLY A 83 -19.36 11.04 28.53
C GLY A 83 -18.28 10.66 27.49
N VAL A 84 -18.51 10.92 26.20
CA VAL A 84 -17.48 10.71 25.16
C VAL A 84 -16.57 11.94 25.06
N ALA A 85 -15.25 11.75 25.08
CA ALA A 85 -14.30 12.84 24.81
C ALA A 85 -14.32 13.24 23.34
N VAL A 86 -14.67 14.49 23.04
CA VAL A 86 -14.79 14.97 21.64
C VAL A 86 -13.54 15.74 21.22
N LEU A 87 -12.79 15.17 20.28
CA LEU A 87 -11.54 15.70 19.74
C LEU A 87 -11.80 16.28 18.34
N MET A 88 -11.91 17.60 18.24
CA MET A 88 -12.17 18.28 16.97
C MET A 88 -10.90 18.40 16.14
N HIS A 89 -10.89 17.83 14.94
CA HIS A 89 -9.76 17.89 14.02
C HIS A 89 -10.24 18.05 12.56
N PRO A 90 -9.60 18.88 11.71
CA PRO A 90 -10.02 19.09 10.32
C PRO A 90 -9.80 17.87 9.41
N ARG A 91 -8.97 16.90 9.85
CA ARG A 91 -8.72 15.63 9.15
C ARG A 91 -8.79 14.46 10.13
N PRO A 92 -9.98 14.09 10.63
CA PRO A 92 -10.13 13.10 11.70
C PRO A 92 -9.51 11.75 11.36
N GLN A 93 -9.69 11.27 10.13
CA GLN A 93 -9.14 9.99 9.69
C GLN A 93 -7.60 9.98 9.73
N GLN A 94 -6.94 11.09 9.36
CA GLN A 94 -5.48 11.20 9.41
C GLN A 94 -4.98 11.20 10.85
N ALA A 95 -5.63 11.95 11.74
CA ALA A 95 -5.32 11.97 13.16
C ALA A 95 -5.50 10.58 13.80
N PHE A 96 -6.57 9.88 13.44
CA PHE A 96 -6.84 8.51 13.88
C PHE A 96 -5.73 7.55 13.43
N ALA A 97 -5.31 7.62 12.18
CA ALA A 97 -4.19 6.81 11.67
C ALA A 97 -2.85 7.15 12.36
N MET A 98 -2.62 8.42 12.75
CA MET A 98 -1.45 8.79 13.55
C MET A 98 -1.49 8.14 14.94
N VAL A 99 -2.61 8.26 15.66
CA VAL A 99 -2.77 7.62 16.97
C VAL A 99 -2.61 6.11 16.85
N GLY A 100 -3.17 5.50 15.80
CA GLY A 100 -3.02 4.05 15.60
C GLY A 100 -1.58 3.61 15.40
N ARG A 101 -0.75 4.38 14.68
CA ARG A 101 0.69 4.10 14.54
C ARG A 101 1.46 4.24 15.86
N LEU A 102 1.05 5.17 16.72
CA LEU A 102 1.65 5.35 18.04
C LEU A 102 1.24 4.26 19.02
N LEU A 103 -0.05 3.89 19.00
CA LEU A 103 -0.62 2.88 19.87
C LEU A 103 -0.18 1.47 19.47
N PHE A 104 -0.08 1.18 18.17
CA PHE A 104 0.28 -0.13 17.63
C PHE A 104 1.44 -0.01 16.62
N PRO A 105 2.67 0.30 17.06
CA PRO A 105 3.81 0.49 16.16
C PRO A 105 4.11 -0.77 15.34
N HIS A 106 3.96 -1.96 15.93
CA HIS A 106 4.16 -3.24 15.25
C HIS A 106 3.08 -3.58 14.21
N ALA A 107 1.93 -2.88 14.21
CA ALA A 107 0.94 -2.97 13.14
C ALA A 107 1.24 -2.02 11.98
N ALA A 108 2.02 -0.97 12.22
CA ALA A 108 2.39 0.02 11.22
C ALA A 108 3.59 -0.40 10.37
N THR A 109 4.54 -1.10 10.98
CA THR A 109 5.72 -1.66 10.31
C THR A 109 5.87 -3.12 10.73
N PRO A 110 5.97 -4.07 9.79
CA PRO A 110 6.20 -5.47 10.13
C PRO A 110 7.52 -5.65 10.88
N GLY A 111 7.50 -6.49 11.91
CA GLY A 111 8.69 -6.86 12.69
C GLY A 111 9.14 -8.30 12.42
N PRO A 112 10.17 -8.77 13.15
CA PRO A 112 10.61 -10.17 13.10
C PRO A 112 9.47 -11.13 13.41
N MET A 113 9.32 -12.18 12.60
CA MET A 113 8.24 -13.17 12.71
C MET A 113 8.52 -14.26 13.75
N THR A 114 9.80 -14.55 13.99
CA THR A 114 10.29 -15.61 14.88
C THR A 114 10.73 -15.08 16.24
N GLY A 115 10.82 -13.74 16.38
CA GLY A 115 11.33 -13.07 17.58
C GLY A 115 12.86 -13.01 17.66
N GLU A 116 13.57 -13.47 16.62
CA GLU A 116 15.02 -13.31 16.51
C GLU A 116 15.42 -11.83 16.41
N THR A 117 16.56 -11.47 17.01
CA THR A 117 17.03 -10.07 17.11
C THR A 117 18.37 -9.84 16.41
N GLY A 118 18.83 -10.80 15.60
CA GLY A 118 20.10 -10.75 14.90
C GLY A 118 20.13 -11.75 13.75
N ILE A 119 21.31 -12.27 13.40
CA ILE A 119 21.45 -13.28 12.36
C ILE A 119 21.20 -14.66 12.96
N SER A 120 20.19 -15.35 12.44
CA SER A 120 19.85 -16.72 12.81
C SER A 120 20.96 -17.71 12.48
N ALA A 121 21.22 -18.67 13.37
CA ALA A 121 22.08 -19.82 13.09
C ALA A 121 21.49 -20.75 12.01
N HIS A 122 20.20 -20.61 11.70
CA HIS A 122 19.49 -21.37 10.67
C HIS A 122 19.31 -20.58 9.36
N ALA A 123 19.87 -19.37 9.26
CA ALA A 123 19.98 -18.65 8.01
C ALA A 123 21.25 -19.07 7.25
N PHE A 124 21.18 -19.03 5.92
CA PHE A 124 22.37 -19.10 5.08
C PHE A 124 22.83 -17.68 4.75
N VAL A 125 24.05 -17.32 5.14
CA VAL A 125 24.67 -16.04 4.80
C VAL A 125 26.01 -16.30 4.14
N ASP A 126 26.16 -15.86 2.90
CA ASP A 126 27.44 -15.97 2.18
C ASP A 126 28.54 -15.17 2.92
N PRO A 127 29.78 -15.69 3.03
CA PRO A 127 30.86 -15.00 3.74
C PRO A 127 31.24 -13.62 3.18
N SER A 128 30.90 -13.33 1.93
CA SER A 128 31.13 -12.02 1.31
C SER A 128 29.99 -11.03 1.50
N ALA A 129 28.89 -11.43 2.15
CA ALA A 129 27.80 -10.51 2.46
C ALA A 129 28.17 -9.54 3.59
N HIS A 130 27.66 -8.32 3.49
CA HIS A 130 27.86 -7.25 4.46
C HIS A 130 26.54 -6.93 5.15
N ILE A 131 26.42 -7.34 6.41
CA ILE A 131 25.23 -7.09 7.23
C ILE A 131 25.59 -6.04 8.28
N GLU A 132 24.94 -4.88 8.26
CA GLU A 132 25.14 -3.84 9.26
C GLU A 132 24.59 -4.25 10.65
N ASP A 133 25.15 -3.69 11.70
CA ASP A 133 24.70 -3.93 13.08
C ASP A 133 23.21 -3.57 13.27
N GLY A 134 22.47 -4.44 13.96
CA GLY A 134 21.04 -4.27 14.21
C GLY A 134 20.13 -4.73 13.07
N ALA A 135 20.66 -5.21 11.94
CA ALA A 135 19.88 -5.97 10.98
C ALA A 135 19.53 -7.36 11.54
N ILE A 136 18.37 -7.88 11.15
CA ILE A 136 17.82 -9.16 11.61
C ILE A 136 17.66 -10.07 10.39
N VAL A 137 18.21 -11.28 10.46
CA VAL A 137 18.10 -12.29 9.40
C VAL A 137 17.54 -13.56 10.02
N GLU A 138 16.27 -13.82 9.78
CA GLU A 138 15.53 -14.88 10.46
C GLU A 138 15.77 -16.27 9.84
N ALA A 139 15.44 -17.30 10.60
CA ALA A 139 15.65 -18.70 10.25
C ALA A 139 15.17 -19.05 8.83
N GLY A 140 16.03 -19.74 8.08
CA GLY A 140 15.76 -20.19 6.72
C GLY A 140 15.90 -19.12 5.63
N ALA A 141 16.20 -17.86 5.97
CA ALA A 141 16.57 -16.84 4.99
C ALA A 141 17.89 -17.20 4.29
N VAL A 142 18.04 -16.75 3.03
CA VAL A 142 19.23 -16.99 2.20
C VAL A 142 19.77 -15.67 1.69
N ILE A 143 20.99 -15.34 2.09
CA ILE A 143 21.71 -14.13 1.67
C ILE A 143 22.88 -14.52 0.77
N GLY A 144 22.81 -14.09 -0.49
CA GLY A 144 23.78 -14.42 -1.52
C GLY A 144 25.08 -13.61 -1.47
N PRO A 145 26.04 -13.90 -2.37
CA PRO A 145 27.36 -13.28 -2.36
C PRO A 145 27.31 -11.78 -2.64
N GLY A 146 28.12 -11.00 -1.92
CA GLY A 146 28.26 -9.55 -2.07
C GLY A 146 26.98 -8.75 -1.81
N VAL A 147 25.98 -9.35 -1.15
CA VAL A 147 24.78 -8.64 -0.70
C VAL A 147 25.14 -7.68 0.43
N SER A 148 24.53 -6.50 0.45
CA SER A 148 24.57 -5.60 1.62
C SER A 148 23.18 -5.41 2.21
N ILE A 149 23.07 -5.42 3.54
CA ILE A 149 21.82 -5.21 4.28
C ILE A 149 22.06 -4.13 5.34
N GLY A 150 21.27 -3.05 5.27
CA GLY A 150 21.34 -1.94 6.21
C GLY A 150 20.79 -2.26 7.61
N SER A 151 21.24 -1.50 8.60
CA SER A 151 20.81 -1.62 9.99
C SER A 151 19.30 -1.47 10.16
N GLY A 152 18.73 -2.17 11.15
CA GLY A 152 17.29 -2.16 11.42
C GLY A 152 16.44 -2.91 10.39
N THR A 153 17.02 -3.36 9.28
CA THR A 153 16.29 -4.15 8.28
C THR A 153 16.08 -5.58 8.74
N VAL A 154 14.85 -6.07 8.55
CA VAL A 154 14.46 -7.45 8.83
C VAL A 154 14.36 -8.25 7.53
N ILE A 155 15.06 -9.38 7.47
CA ILE A 155 14.90 -10.40 6.44
C ILE A 155 14.16 -11.57 7.07
N ALA A 156 12.89 -11.73 6.74
CA ALA A 156 11.99 -12.71 7.33
C ALA A 156 12.25 -14.15 6.82
N PRO A 157 11.62 -15.17 7.42
CA PRO A 157 11.91 -16.57 7.11
C PRO A 157 11.75 -16.92 5.63
N HIS A 158 12.71 -17.67 5.11
CA HIS A 158 12.73 -18.14 3.72
C HIS A 158 12.78 -17.04 2.66
N ALA A 159 13.00 -15.78 3.04
CA ALA A 159 13.32 -14.74 2.07
C ALA A 159 14.69 -15.02 1.43
N VAL A 160 14.80 -14.76 0.13
CA VAL A 160 16.03 -14.96 -0.64
C VAL A 160 16.49 -13.63 -1.21
N VAL A 161 17.71 -13.21 -0.85
CA VAL A 161 18.36 -12.02 -1.41
C VAL A 161 19.54 -12.47 -2.26
N GLY A 162 19.38 -12.33 -3.57
CA GLY A 162 20.33 -12.77 -4.58
C GLY A 162 21.60 -11.92 -4.65
N ARG A 163 22.62 -12.47 -5.32
CA ARG A 163 23.96 -11.88 -5.46
C ARG A 163 23.94 -10.37 -5.72
N SER A 164 24.79 -9.65 -4.98
CA SER A 164 25.08 -8.22 -5.15
C SER A 164 23.89 -7.27 -4.99
N CYS A 165 22.71 -7.75 -4.56
CA CYS A 165 21.62 -6.89 -4.15
C CYS A 165 22.03 -5.98 -2.99
N GLN A 166 21.51 -4.75 -3.00
CA GLN A 166 21.74 -3.78 -1.93
C GLN A 166 20.40 -3.46 -1.29
N ILE A 167 20.25 -3.73 -0.01
CA ILE A 167 19.04 -3.46 0.77
C ILE A 167 19.35 -2.38 1.80
N GLY A 168 18.58 -1.30 1.78
CA GLY A 168 18.73 -0.16 2.69
C GLY A 168 18.41 -0.49 4.15
N ARG A 169 18.34 0.56 4.97
CA ARG A 169 18.09 0.50 6.42
C ARG A 169 16.61 0.54 6.76
N ASP A 170 16.27 0.05 7.94
CA ASP A 170 14.93 0.09 8.53
C ASP A 170 13.83 -0.50 7.63
N GLY A 171 14.20 -1.46 6.77
CA GLY A 171 13.30 -2.12 5.82
C GLY A 171 12.75 -3.45 6.33
N PHE A 172 11.85 -4.05 5.55
CA PHE A 172 11.31 -5.38 5.82
C PHE A 172 11.20 -6.18 4.53
N ILE A 173 11.83 -7.35 4.48
CA ILE A 173 11.73 -8.31 3.39
C ILE A 173 10.97 -9.53 3.91
N GLY A 174 9.71 -9.65 3.50
CA GLY A 174 8.74 -10.59 4.03
C GLY A 174 9.01 -12.05 3.68
N PRO A 175 8.31 -12.97 4.37
CA PRO A 175 8.62 -14.39 4.29
C PRO A 175 8.45 -14.93 2.87
N GLY A 176 9.40 -15.74 2.43
CA GLY A 176 9.38 -16.35 1.09
C GLY A 176 9.50 -15.37 -0.09
N ALA A 177 9.71 -14.07 0.16
CA ALA A 177 9.99 -13.10 -0.89
C ALA A 177 11.36 -13.39 -1.53
N SER A 178 11.52 -13.09 -2.82
CA SER A 178 12.81 -13.24 -3.50
C SER A 178 13.21 -11.98 -4.25
N ILE A 179 14.43 -11.53 -4.03
CA ILE A 179 14.99 -10.32 -4.60
C ILE A 179 16.28 -10.67 -5.32
N GLN A 180 16.41 -10.23 -6.56
CA GLN A 180 17.61 -10.42 -7.37
C GLN A 180 17.80 -9.20 -8.28
N TYR A 181 19.04 -8.89 -8.67
CA TYR A 181 19.36 -7.79 -9.58
C TYR A 181 18.70 -6.45 -9.19
N ALA A 182 18.67 -6.14 -7.89
CA ALA A 182 17.92 -5.00 -7.37
C ALA A 182 18.72 -4.14 -6.38
N LEU A 183 18.44 -2.84 -6.42
CA LEU A 183 18.86 -1.85 -5.43
C LEU A 183 17.60 -1.36 -4.71
N VAL A 184 17.56 -1.52 -3.39
CA VAL A 184 16.41 -1.23 -2.54
C VAL A 184 16.78 -0.17 -1.51
N GLY A 185 16.01 0.91 -1.45
CA GLY A 185 16.21 2.03 -0.54
C GLY A 185 15.87 1.71 0.92
N ASN A 186 15.81 2.77 1.73
CA ASN A 186 15.52 2.68 3.16
C ASN A 186 14.02 2.64 3.43
N ARG A 187 13.61 2.01 4.53
CA ARG A 187 12.20 1.93 4.98
C ARG A 187 11.29 1.31 3.92
N VAL A 188 11.86 0.45 3.07
CA VAL A 188 11.11 -0.30 2.06
C VAL A 188 10.51 -1.53 2.71
N ILE A 189 9.22 -1.76 2.46
CA ILE A 189 8.50 -2.95 2.90
C ILE A 189 8.16 -3.79 1.66
N ILE A 190 8.67 -5.02 1.61
CA ILE A 190 8.31 -6.01 0.60
C ILE A 190 7.59 -7.13 1.34
N HIS A 191 6.30 -7.30 1.08
CA HIS A 191 5.47 -8.29 1.76
C HIS A 191 5.75 -9.72 1.26
N GLY A 192 5.20 -10.71 1.97
CA GLY A 192 5.47 -12.13 1.75
C GLY A 192 5.23 -12.60 0.32
N GLY A 193 6.15 -13.43 -0.18
CA GLY A 193 6.06 -14.07 -1.50
C GLY A 193 6.27 -13.15 -2.72
N ALA A 194 6.49 -11.85 -2.53
CA ALA A 194 6.78 -10.93 -3.64
C ALA A 194 8.09 -11.30 -4.38
N ARG A 195 8.14 -11.04 -5.69
CA ARG A 195 9.25 -11.42 -6.58
C ARG A 195 9.82 -10.20 -7.28
N ILE A 196 11.08 -9.88 -7.00
CA ILE A 196 11.73 -8.67 -7.51
C ILE A 196 12.94 -9.03 -8.37
N GLY A 197 12.98 -8.48 -9.57
CA GLY A 197 14.10 -8.56 -10.52
C GLY A 197 14.18 -9.87 -11.30
N GLN A 198 13.06 -10.56 -11.52
CA GLN A 198 13.00 -11.60 -12.54
C GLN A 198 13.11 -11.00 -13.95
N ASP A 199 13.41 -11.82 -14.94
CA ASP A 199 13.42 -11.38 -16.33
C ASP A 199 12.02 -10.91 -16.75
N GLY A 200 11.95 -9.79 -17.45
CA GLY A 200 10.75 -9.43 -18.19
C GLY A 200 10.42 -10.38 -19.34
N PHE A 201 9.20 -10.22 -19.87
CA PHE A 201 8.70 -10.98 -21.02
C PHE A 201 9.29 -10.49 -22.36
N GLY A 202 10.60 -10.65 -22.53
CA GLY A 202 11.34 -10.25 -23.73
C GLY A 202 11.57 -11.41 -24.69
N PHE A 203 10.78 -11.50 -25.75
CA PHE A 203 10.95 -12.49 -26.83
C PHE A 203 10.84 -11.83 -28.21
N VAL A 204 11.63 -12.33 -29.16
CA VAL A 204 11.54 -11.94 -30.59
C VAL A 204 11.17 -13.15 -31.44
N GLY A 205 10.58 -12.92 -32.61
CA GLY A 205 10.29 -14.00 -33.56
C GLY A 205 11.57 -14.52 -34.20
N GLY A 206 11.91 -15.78 -33.93
CA GLY A 206 13.00 -16.51 -34.58
C GLY A 206 12.50 -17.52 -35.61
N ALA A 207 13.41 -18.02 -36.45
CA ALA A 207 13.08 -18.98 -37.51
C ALA A 207 12.54 -20.33 -36.98
N LYS A 208 12.80 -20.67 -35.71
CA LYS A 208 12.34 -21.91 -35.05
C LYS A 208 11.32 -21.67 -33.93
N GLY A 209 10.87 -20.43 -33.74
CA GLY A 209 9.99 -20.03 -32.64
C GLY A 209 10.52 -18.81 -31.88
N PRO A 210 9.90 -18.45 -30.74
CA PRO A 210 10.31 -17.30 -29.94
C PRO A 210 11.74 -17.46 -29.39
N GLU A 211 12.58 -16.45 -29.62
CA GLU A 211 13.94 -16.38 -29.09
C GLU A 211 13.99 -15.40 -27.91
N ARG A 212 14.66 -15.81 -26.84
CA ARG A 212 14.74 -15.03 -25.60
C ARG A 212 15.66 -13.83 -25.80
N VAL A 213 15.17 -12.64 -25.46
CA VAL A 213 15.99 -11.42 -25.39
C VAL A 213 16.60 -11.32 -24.00
N PRO A 214 17.94 -11.30 -23.88
CA PRO A 214 18.60 -11.10 -22.60
C PRO A 214 18.13 -9.80 -21.94
N GLN A 215 17.63 -9.93 -20.71
CA GLN A 215 17.43 -8.80 -19.82
C GLN A 215 18.76 -8.62 -19.09
N ILE A 216 19.31 -7.42 -19.03
CA ILE A 216 20.57 -7.09 -18.34
C ILE A 216 20.43 -5.86 -17.44
N GLY A 217 19.27 -5.20 -17.47
CA GLY A 217 18.92 -4.15 -16.52
C GLY A 217 18.60 -4.71 -15.14
N ARG A 218 18.24 -3.78 -14.24
CA ARG A 218 17.97 -4.03 -12.82
C ARG A 218 16.60 -3.53 -12.42
N VAL A 219 16.29 -3.66 -11.13
CA VAL A 219 15.20 -2.96 -10.46
C VAL A 219 15.78 -1.96 -9.46
N ILE A 220 15.27 -0.73 -9.46
CA ILE A 220 15.59 0.29 -8.46
C ILE A 220 14.31 0.62 -7.70
N ILE A 221 14.32 0.36 -6.39
CA ILE A 221 13.23 0.69 -5.47
C ILE A 221 13.73 1.79 -4.55
N GLN A 222 13.09 2.95 -4.58
CA GLN A 222 13.45 4.08 -3.72
C GLN A 222 12.87 3.94 -2.30
N ASP A 223 13.25 4.86 -1.42
CA ASP A 223 12.84 4.88 -0.03
C ASP A 223 11.31 4.85 0.17
N ASP A 224 10.87 4.37 1.33
CA ASP A 224 9.47 4.42 1.77
C ASP A 224 8.46 3.69 0.85
N VAL A 225 8.95 2.91 -0.11
CA VAL A 225 8.12 2.10 -1.01
C VAL A 225 7.57 0.89 -0.26
N GLU A 226 6.33 0.53 -0.57
CA GLU A 226 5.71 -0.70 -0.07
C GLU A 226 5.19 -1.53 -1.24
N ILE A 227 5.54 -2.82 -1.27
CA ILE A 227 5.15 -3.78 -2.29
C ILE A 227 4.40 -4.93 -1.63
N GLY A 228 3.14 -5.10 -2.02
CA GLY A 228 2.24 -6.11 -1.49
C GLY A 228 2.64 -7.55 -1.79
N SER A 229 1.97 -8.46 -1.11
CA SER A 229 2.20 -9.89 -1.16
C SER A 229 2.02 -10.42 -2.58
N ASN A 230 2.93 -11.30 -2.99
CA ASN A 230 2.94 -11.96 -4.30
C ASN A 230 2.93 -11.01 -5.50
N SER A 231 3.23 -9.72 -5.32
CA SER A 231 3.47 -8.81 -6.44
C SER A 231 4.81 -9.09 -7.09
N THR A 232 4.88 -8.83 -8.40
CA THR A 232 6.01 -9.18 -9.26
C THR A 232 6.54 -7.93 -9.94
N VAL A 233 7.86 -7.73 -9.87
CA VAL A 233 8.55 -6.61 -10.50
C VAL A 233 9.67 -7.14 -11.37
N ASP A 234 9.50 -7.03 -12.67
CA ASP A 234 10.50 -7.48 -13.64
C ASP A 234 11.64 -6.46 -13.72
N ARG A 235 12.87 -6.94 -13.85
CA ARG A 235 14.01 -6.08 -14.18
C ARG A 235 13.91 -5.61 -15.63
N GLY A 236 14.51 -4.46 -15.91
CA GLY A 236 14.46 -3.92 -17.26
C GLY A 236 15.37 -4.66 -18.25
N ALA A 237 15.11 -4.47 -19.54
CA ALA A 237 15.87 -5.11 -20.60
C ALA A 237 17.31 -4.59 -20.69
N MET A 238 17.48 -3.29 -20.95
CA MET A 238 18.79 -2.62 -21.00
C MET A 238 18.89 -1.50 -19.96
N SER A 239 17.79 -0.78 -19.77
CA SER A 239 17.60 0.19 -18.69
C SER A 239 16.99 -0.49 -17.45
N ASP A 240 16.91 0.24 -16.34
CA ASP A 240 16.31 -0.27 -15.11
C ASP A 240 14.78 -0.08 -15.07
N THR A 241 14.09 -0.96 -14.36
CA THR A 241 12.72 -0.72 -13.84
C THR A 241 12.84 0.12 -12.57
N ILE A 242 12.06 1.18 -12.41
CA ILE A 242 12.21 2.14 -11.31
C ILE A 242 10.88 2.36 -10.59
N ILE A 243 10.89 2.27 -9.26
CA ILE A 243 9.76 2.59 -8.39
C ILE A 243 10.14 3.76 -7.48
N GLY A 244 9.43 4.88 -7.65
CA GLY A 244 9.71 6.13 -6.97
C GLY A 244 9.28 6.15 -5.51
N GLN A 245 9.96 7.01 -4.74
CA GLN A 245 9.83 7.11 -3.27
C GLN A 245 8.38 7.22 -2.81
N GLY A 246 8.04 6.52 -1.72
CA GLY A 246 6.74 6.61 -1.05
C GLY A 246 5.58 5.92 -1.78
N THR A 247 5.83 5.29 -2.93
CA THR A 247 4.80 4.58 -3.70
C THR A 247 4.35 3.31 -2.97
N LYS A 248 3.02 3.07 -2.97
CA LYS A 248 2.36 1.93 -2.34
C LYS A 248 1.73 1.05 -3.42
N ILE A 249 2.23 -0.17 -3.53
CA ILE A 249 1.78 -1.19 -4.47
C ILE A 249 1.13 -2.29 -3.65
N ASP A 250 -0.14 -2.58 -3.93
CA ASP A 250 -0.92 -3.60 -3.24
C ASP A 250 -0.55 -5.01 -3.74
N ASN A 251 -1.25 -6.02 -3.25
CA ASN A 251 -1.02 -7.43 -3.53
C ASN A 251 -1.31 -7.79 -5.00
N LEU A 252 -0.59 -8.79 -5.49
CA LEU A 252 -0.82 -9.39 -6.82
C LEU A 252 -0.79 -8.37 -7.97
N VAL A 253 0.10 -7.39 -7.90
CA VAL A 253 0.37 -6.42 -8.97
C VAL A 253 1.52 -6.92 -9.84
N GLN A 254 1.37 -6.83 -11.16
CA GLN A 254 2.44 -7.08 -12.14
C GLN A 254 3.04 -5.75 -12.61
N ILE A 255 4.35 -5.60 -12.43
CA ILE A 255 5.15 -4.49 -12.98
C ILE A 255 6.14 -5.10 -13.98
N ALA A 256 5.91 -4.86 -15.27
CA ALA A 256 6.77 -5.36 -16.33
C ALA A 256 8.12 -4.61 -16.43
N HIS A 257 8.97 -5.09 -17.34
CA HIS A 257 10.30 -4.54 -17.57
C HIS A 257 10.26 -3.07 -18.00
N ASN A 258 11.25 -2.29 -17.56
CA ASN A 258 11.47 -0.89 -17.93
C ASN A 258 10.36 0.08 -17.48
N VAL A 259 9.40 -0.38 -16.70
CA VAL A 259 8.38 0.49 -16.11
C VAL A 259 9.06 1.51 -15.19
N ARG A 260 8.59 2.76 -15.25
CA ARG A 260 9.04 3.85 -14.39
C ARG A 260 7.85 4.44 -13.65
N ILE A 261 7.76 4.18 -12.36
CA ILE A 261 6.71 4.73 -11.49
C ILE A 261 7.29 5.88 -10.68
N GLY A 262 6.57 7.00 -10.67
CA GLY A 262 6.89 8.20 -9.91
C GLY A 262 6.71 8.02 -8.40
N ARG A 263 6.72 9.14 -7.68
CA ARG A 263 6.62 9.21 -6.22
C ARG A 263 5.18 9.16 -5.76
N ASN A 264 4.96 8.64 -4.55
CA ASN A 264 3.67 8.68 -3.83
C ASN A 264 2.49 8.14 -4.65
N CYS A 265 2.74 7.17 -5.54
CA CYS A 265 1.66 6.52 -6.28
C CYS A 265 0.94 5.51 -5.40
N ILE A 266 -0.36 5.30 -5.63
CA ILE A 266 -1.15 4.25 -4.98
C ILE A 266 -1.65 3.31 -6.07
N ILE A 267 -1.21 2.07 -6.05
CA ILE A 267 -1.53 1.06 -7.07
C ILE A 267 -2.25 -0.11 -6.38
N ALA A 268 -3.56 -0.17 -6.54
CA ALA A 268 -4.38 -1.21 -5.90
C ALA A 268 -4.25 -2.57 -6.61
N GLY A 269 -4.62 -3.62 -5.88
CA GLY A 269 -4.29 -5.00 -6.23
C GLY A 269 -4.85 -5.48 -7.55
N LEU A 270 -4.26 -6.54 -8.10
CA LEU A 270 -4.58 -7.13 -9.40
C LEU A 270 -4.32 -6.20 -10.60
N SER A 271 -3.66 -5.06 -10.41
CA SER A 271 -3.29 -4.18 -11.51
C SER A 271 -2.11 -4.74 -12.30
N GLY A 272 -2.08 -4.50 -13.60
CA GLY A 272 -1.02 -4.92 -14.51
C GLY A 272 -0.48 -3.74 -15.32
N ILE A 273 0.83 -3.52 -15.24
CA ILE A 273 1.53 -2.44 -15.95
C ILE A 273 2.48 -3.07 -16.95
N SER A 274 2.19 -2.92 -18.25
CA SER A 274 3.00 -3.47 -19.33
C SER A 274 4.32 -2.73 -19.52
N GLY A 275 5.20 -3.30 -20.36
CA GLY A 275 6.59 -2.87 -20.49
C GLY A 275 6.73 -1.40 -20.87
N SER A 276 7.77 -0.75 -20.33
CA SER A 276 8.16 0.63 -20.64
C SER A 276 7.12 1.72 -20.39
N VAL A 277 6.07 1.43 -19.60
CA VAL A 277 5.10 2.45 -19.15
C VAL A 277 5.78 3.42 -18.19
N VAL A 278 5.45 4.71 -18.34
CA VAL A 278 5.86 5.79 -17.44
C VAL A 278 4.65 6.28 -16.66
N VAL A 279 4.70 6.20 -15.34
CA VAL A 279 3.67 6.68 -14.41
C VAL A 279 4.23 7.88 -13.65
N GLY A 280 3.58 9.03 -13.76
CA GLY A 280 3.95 10.25 -13.05
C GLY A 280 3.66 10.19 -11.55
N ASP A 281 4.11 11.23 -10.82
CA ASP A 281 3.93 11.31 -9.36
C ASP A 281 2.46 11.41 -8.95
N ASN A 282 2.13 10.90 -7.76
CA ASN A 282 0.80 10.99 -7.13
C ASN A 282 -0.34 10.36 -7.96
N VAL A 283 -0.03 9.41 -8.84
CA VAL A 283 -1.05 8.67 -9.59
C VAL A 283 -1.77 7.68 -8.67
N THR A 284 -3.08 7.57 -8.82
CA THR A 284 -3.90 6.55 -8.14
C THR A 284 -4.48 5.58 -9.17
N MET A 285 -4.22 4.28 -9.01
CA MET A 285 -4.80 3.22 -9.82
C MET A 285 -5.71 2.36 -8.97
N GLY A 286 -6.99 2.27 -9.35
CA GLY A 286 -7.95 1.36 -8.75
C GLY A 286 -7.63 -0.10 -9.07
N GLY A 287 -8.21 -1.01 -8.29
CA GLY A 287 -7.88 -2.44 -8.40
C GLY A 287 -8.20 -3.01 -9.78
N GLY A 288 -7.32 -3.86 -10.30
CA GLY A 288 -7.49 -4.52 -11.59
C GLY A 288 -7.39 -3.58 -12.80
N VAL A 289 -6.65 -2.47 -12.71
CA VAL A 289 -6.32 -1.62 -13.86
C VAL A 289 -5.30 -2.33 -14.74
N GLY A 290 -5.51 -2.33 -16.06
CA GLY A 290 -4.55 -2.81 -17.05
C GLY A 290 -4.03 -1.68 -17.92
N LEU A 291 -2.71 -1.53 -18.02
CA LEU A 291 -2.06 -0.57 -18.93
C LEU A 291 -1.38 -1.30 -20.08
N ALA A 292 -1.64 -0.88 -21.32
CA ALA A 292 -0.85 -1.28 -22.48
C ALA A 292 0.60 -0.77 -22.35
N ASP A 293 1.50 -1.32 -23.16
CA ASP A 293 2.92 -0.98 -23.15
C ASP A 293 3.18 0.45 -23.63
N HIS A 294 4.32 1.02 -23.24
CA HIS A 294 4.80 2.32 -23.69
C HIS A 294 3.89 3.54 -23.40
N LEU A 295 2.86 3.37 -22.56
CA LEU A 295 1.99 4.48 -22.17
C LEU A 295 2.69 5.45 -21.21
N THR A 296 2.26 6.71 -21.26
CA THR A 296 2.58 7.74 -20.28
C THR A 296 1.32 8.13 -19.52
N ILE A 297 1.34 7.96 -18.20
CA ILE A 297 0.30 8.37 -17.27
C ILE A 297 0.76 9.63 -16.55
N GLY A 298 0.09 10.75 -16.78
CA GLY A 298 0.45 12.05 -16.23
C GLY A 298 0.34 12.10 -14.70
N PRO A 299 1.13 12.96 -14.04
CA PRO A 299 1.12 13.09 -12.59
C PRO A 299 -0.28 13.47 -12.06
N GLY A 300 -0.65 12.91 -10.92
CA GLY A 300 -1.94 13.16 -10.26
C GLY A 300 -3.15 12.51 -10.94
N ALA A 301 -2.95 11.77 -12.04
CA ALA A 301 -4.04 11.08 -12.73
C ALA A 301 -4.68 9.99 -11.85
N LYS A 302 -5.98 9.75 -12.05
CA LYS A 302 -6.76 8.74 -11.32
C LYS A 302 -7.39 7.76 -12.29
N LEU A 303 -7.01 6.49 -12.18
CA LEU A 303 -7.44 5.43 -13.06
C LEU A 303 -8.45 4.56 -12.33
N ALA A 304 -9.67 4.50 -12.87
CA ALA A 304 -10.76 3.76 -12.25
C ALA A 304 -10.51 2.26 -12.25
N ALA A 305 -10.94 1.58 -11.19
CA ALA A 305 -10.83 0.13 -11.06
C ALA A 305 -11.39 -0.61 -12.29
N ARG A 306 -10.83 -1.77 -12.62
CA ARG A 306 -11.26 -2.63 -13.74
C ARG A 306 -11.31 -1.93 -15.10
N SER A 307 -10.42 -0.96 -15.32
CA SER A 307 -10.33 -0.23 -16.58
C SER A 307 -9.11 -0.66 -17.40
N GLY A 308 -9.22 -0.61 -18.73
CA GLY A 308 -8.17 -1.01 -19.67
C GLY A 308 -7.69 0.17 -20.51
N PHE A 309 -6.42 0.55 -20.36
CA PHE A 309 -5.84 1.74 -20.98
C PHE A 309 -5.00 1.38 -22.19
N MET A 310 -5.31 2.02 -23.32
CA MET A 310 -4.60 1.88 -24.60
C MET A 310 -3.94 3.19 -25.05
N ASN A 311 -4.16 4.29 -24.32
CA ASN A 311 -3.70 5.62 -24.67
C ASN A 311 -3.11 6.32 -23.44
N ASN A 312 -2.26 7.32 -23.68
CA ASN A 312 -1.72 8.17 -22.63
C ASN A 312 -2.84 8.89 -21.87
N VAL A 313 -2.64 9.09 -20.57
CA VAL A 313 -3.58 9.81 -19.70
C VAL A 313 -2.95 11.15 -19.30
N PRO A 314 -3.60 12.30 -19.56
CA PRO A 314 -3.06 13.59 -19.15
C PRO A 314 -2.95 13.75 -17.62
N ALA A 315 -2.16 14.71 -17.17
CA ALA A 315 -1.98 15.00 -15.75
C ALA A 315 -3.28 15.44 -15.06
N GLY A 316 -3.52 14.95 -13.84
CA GLY A 316 -4.68 15.32 -13.02
C GLY A 316 -6.04 14.79 -13.49
N GLU A 317 -6.09 14.14 -14.66
CA GLU A 317 -7.31 13.61 -15.24
C GLU A 317 -7.85 12.38 -14.51
N ILE A 318 -9.16 12.13 -14.64
CA ILE A 318 -9.82 10.93 -14.10
C ILE A 318 -10.39 10.13 -15.25
N TRP A 319 -9.87 8.93 -15.45
CA TRP A 319 -10.24 8.06 -16.57
C TRP A 319 -10.76 6.71 -16.10
N GLY A 320 -11.64 6.10 -16.89
CA GLY A 320 -12.17 4.78 -16.61
C GLY A 320 -12.87 4.15 -17.81
N GLY A 321 -13.21 2.87 -17.67
CA GLY A 321 -13.90 2.10 -18.70
C GLY A 321 -13.00 1.10 -19.43
N TYR A 322 -13.60 0.39 -20.39
CA TYR A 322 -12.92 -0.59 -21.23
C TYR A 322 -13.48 -0.48 -22.67
N PRO A 323 -12.78 0.21 -23.60
CA PRO A 323 -11.52 0.93 -23.40
C PRO A 323 -11.66 2.15 -22.48
N ALA A 324 -10.57 2.53 -21.81
CA ALA A 324 -10.55 3.66 -20.89
C ALA A 324 -10.58 5.01 -21.63
N GLN A 325 -11.34 5.95 -21.07
CA GLN A 325 -11.55 7.30 -21.58
C GLN A 325 -11.85 8.27 -20.41
N PRO A 326 -12.00 9.59 -20.64
CA PRO A 326 -12.39 10.51 -19.57
C PRO A 326 -13.66 10.03 -18.84
N MET A 327 -13.63 10.08 -17.51
CA MET A 327 -14.66 9.43 -16.67
C MET A 327 -16.09 9.90 -16.98
N ALA A 328 -16.27 11.17 -17.31
CA ALA A 328 -17.58 11.72 -17.65
C ALA A 328 -18.15 11.10 -18.94
N GLU A 329 -17.30 10.80 -19.92
CA GLU A 329 -17.68 10.17 -21.18
C GLU A 329 -18.01 8.69 -20.96
N ALA A 330 -17.15 7.96 -20.22
CA ALA A 330 -17.39 6.57 -19.85
C ALA A 330 -18.73 6.39 -19.12
N MET A 331 -19.05 7.28 -18.17
CA MET A 331 -20.33 7.22 -17.44
C MET A 331 -21.53 7.54 -18.34
N ARG A 332 -21.37 8.44 -19.32
CA ARG A 332 -22.41 8.77 -20.30
C ARG A 332 -22.72 7.57 -21.19
N GLU A 333 -21.69 6.85 -21.66
CA GLU A 333 -21.87 5.63 -22.46
C GLU A 333 -22.61 4.55 -21.67
N ILE A 334 -22.21 4.30 -20.42
CA ILE A 334 -22.89 3.33 -19.55
C ILE A 334 -24.36 3.71 -19.34
N ALA A 335 -24.65 5.00 -19.13
CA ALA A 335 -26.03 5.47 -18.98
C ALA A 335 -26.87 5.22 -20.25
N MET A 336 -26.29 5.46 -21.43
CA MET A 336 -26.94 5.20 -22.72
C MET A 336 -27.19 3.70 -22.94
N LEU A 337 -26.20 2.85 -22.66
CA LEU A 337 -26.35 1.39 -22.73
C LEU A 337 -27.47 0.89 -21.80
N ARG A 338 -27.52 1.38 -20.56
CA ARG A 338 -28.59 1.05 -19.59
C ARG A 338 -29.97 1.49 -20.11
N LYS A 339 -30.06 2.65 -20.75
CA LYS A 339 -31.30 3.14 -21.35
C LYS A 339 -31.76 2.20 -22.47
N MET A 340 -30.88 1.87 -23.41
CA MET A 340 -31.19 0.97 -24.55
C MET A 340 -31.62 -0.43 -24.08
N ALA A 341 -30.95 -0.99 -23.07
CA ALA A 341 -31.31 -2.29 -22.50
C ALA A 341 -32.71 -2.31 -21.87
N ARG A 342 -33.13 -1.19 -21.25
CA ARG A 342 -34.48 -1.06 -20.67
C ARG A 342 -35.57 -0.96 -21.73
N THR A 343 -35.33 -0.23 -22.82
CA THR A 343 -36.32 -0.03 -23.89
C THR A 343 -36.73 -1.33 -24.58
N ARG A 344 -35.87 -2.35 -24.59
CA ARG A 344 -36.15 -3.64 -25.26
C ARG A 344 -37.16 -4.54 -24.52
N LYS A 345 -37.46 -4.28 -23.24
CA LYS A 345 -38.45 -5.07 -22.45
C LYS A 345 -39.91 -4.72 -22.76
N GLN A 346 -40.19 -3.73 -23.60
CA GLN A 346 -41.55 -3.28 -23.92
C GLN A 346 -42.04 -3.73 -25.32
N GLY A 347 -41.27 -4.56 -26.05
CA GLY A 347 -41.57 -4.96 -27.44
C GLY A 347 -42.13 -6.37 -27.66
N ASP A 348 -42.06 -7.29 -26.71
CA ASP A 348 -42.55 -8.68 -26.88
C ASP A 348 -43.96 -8.87 -26.30
N GLY A 349 -44.85 -7.95 -26.66
CA GLY A 349 -46.26 -7.99 -26.30
C GLY A 349 -47.14 -7.75 -27.52
N ASN A 350 -47.00 -8.59 -28.55
CA ASN A 350 -48.03 -8.70 -29.59
C ASN A 350 -48.81 -9.99 -29.37
N GLY A 351 -50.00 -9.82 -28.79
CA GLY A 351 -51.16 -10.61 -29.19
C GLY A 351 -51.67 -10.18 -30.57
#